data_AF-A0A498P6X0-F1
#
_entry.id   AF-A0A498P6X0-F1
#
_cell.length_a   1.000
_cell.length_b   1.000
_cell.length_c   1.000
_cell.angle_alpha   90.00
_cell.angle_beta   90.00
_cell.angle_gamma   90.00
#
_symmetry.space_group_name_H-M   'P 1'
#
loop_
_entity.id
_entity.type
_entity.pdbx_description
1 polymer ?
#
loop_
_entity_poly.entity_id
_entity_poly.type
_entity_poly.pdbx_seq_one_letter_code
_entity_poly.pdbx_strand_id
1 'polypeptide(L)'
;MPSQPEVPPTLTYLSHTPFFSVASDASNHGTTKLFPLSVRYWTPDLGVQTKVLDFYDDSDETSAAIHNQIVTKLEENGLGLDMISAYSADNASLNYGRYNSVFQKLKENSN
;
A
#
# COMPACT_ATOMS: atom_id res chain seq x y z
N MET A 1 -51.80 13.66 17.22
CA MET A 1 -50.38 13.89 17.56
C MET A 1 -49.62 14.07 16.26
N PRO A 2 -48.75 15.07 16.10
CA PRO A 2 -47.93 15.15 14.90
C PRO A 2 -46.91 13.99 14.93
N SER A 3 -46.86 13.21 13.85
CA SER A 3 -45.82 12.22 13.63
C SER A 3 -44.46 12.91 13.67
N GLN A 4 -43.55 12.42 14.50
CA GLN A 4 -42.18 12.91 14.51
C GLN A 4 -41.55 12.68 13.13
N PRO A 5 -40.72 13.61 12.62
CA PRO A 5 -39.99 13.38 11.38
C PRO A 5 -39.11 12.15 11.53
N GLU A 6 -39.23 11.20 10.59
CA GLU A 6 -38.34 10.05 10.54
C GLU A 6 -36.90 10.53 10.41
N VAL A 7 -36.08 10.20 11.41
CA VAL A 7 -34.64 10.39 11.35
C VAL A 7 -34.14 9.44 10.25
N PRO A 8 -33.53 9.93 9.15
CA PRO A 8 -33.02 9.05 8.12
C PRO A 8 -32.01 8.09 8.77
N PRO A 9 -31.99 6.80 8.38
CA PRO A 9 -31.08 5.84 8.97
C PRO A 9 -29.67 6.40 8.81
N THR A 10 -29.04 6.73 9.93
CA THR A 10 -27.63 7.08 10.00
C THR A 10 -26.92 5.99 9.23
N LEU A 11 -26.34 6.34 8.08
CA LEU A 11 -25.43 5.46 7.39
C LEU A 11 -24.35 5.16 8.42
N THR A 12 -24.47 4.01 9.08
CA THR A 12 -23.38 3.38 9.80
C THR A 12 -22.37 3.16 8.69
N TYR A 13 -21.47 4.13 8.51
CA TYR A 13 -20.25 3.94 7.76
C TYR A 13 -19.59 2.77 8.48
N LEU A 14 -19.82 1.55 7.98
CA LEU A 14 -18.94 0.44 8.27
C LEU A 14 -17.56 1.02 8.05
N SER A 15 -16.77 1.13 9.11
CA SER A 15 -15.40 1.62 9.11
C SER A 15 -14.54 0.62 8.33
N HIS A 16 -14.82 0.46 7.04
CA HIS A 16 -14.00 -0.27 6.13
C HIS A 16 -12.73 0.55 6.02
N THR A 17 -11.63 -0.03 6.51
CA THR A 17 -10.30 0.42 6.16
C THR A 17 -10.27 0.61 4.64
N PRO A 18 -9.89 1.78 4.12
CA PRO A 18 -9.92 2.01 2.69
C PRO A 18 -8.88 1.12 2.00
N PHE A 19 -9.21 0.61 0.81
CA PHE A 19 -8.19 0.09 -0.09
C PHE A 19 -7.13 1.17 -0.35
N PHE A 20 -5.89 0.74 -0.47
CA PHE A 20 -4.76 1.65 -0.67
C PHE A 20 -3.86 1.18 -1.81
N SER A 21 -3.11 2.12 -2.39
CA SER A 21 -2.03 1.80 -3.30
C SER A 21 -0.70 1.84 -2.56
N VAL A 22 0.18 0.90 -2.85
CA VAL A 22 1.56 0.89 -2.39
C VAL A 22 2.43 1.56 -3.45
N ALA A 23 3.35 2.42 -3.05
CA ALA A 23 4.37 2.97 -3.92
C ALA A 23 5.76 2.78 -3.33
N SER A 24 6.68 2.28 -4.14
CA SER A 24 8.09 2.10 -3.80
C SER A 24 8.99 2.69 -4.88
N ASP A 25 10.17 3.11 -4.48
CA ASP A 25 11.25 3.51 -5.39
C ASP A 25 12.58 3.03 -4.81
N ALA A 26 13.66 3.22 -5.56
CA ALA A 26 15.02 2.96 -5.10
C ALA A 26 15.91 4.19 -5.35
N SER A 27 16.50 4.70 -4.27
CA SER A 27 17.51 5.76 -4.33
C SER A 27 18.89 5.19 -4.05
N ASN A 28 19.87 5.60 -4.85
CA ASN A 28 21.27 5.23 -4.65
C ASN A 28 21.98 6.37 -3.91
N HIS A 29 22.48 6.12 -2.70
CA HIS A 29 23.33 7.06 -1.96
C HIS A 29 24.69 6.42 -1.67
N GLY A 30 25.66 6.65 -2.55
CA GLY A 30 26.96 5.98 -2.47
C GLY A 30 26.81 4.47 -2.69
N THR A 31 27.22 3.68 -1.69
CA THR A 31 27.08 2.21 -1.70
C THR A 31 25.79 1.71 -1.06
N THR A 32 24.98 2.61 -0.48
CA THR A 32 23.72 2.26 0.18
C THR A 32 22.56 2.48 -0.77
N LYS A 33 21.71 1.47 -0.91
CA LYS A 33 20.40 1.58 -1.55
C LYS A 33 19.35 1.86 -0.49
N LEU A 34 18.61 2.94 -0.69
CA LEU A 34 17.51 3.35 0.19
C LEU A 34 16.20 3.22 -0.57
N PHE A 35 15.20 2.61 0.06
CA PHE A 35 13.90 2.34 -0.52
C PHE A 35 12.83 3.14 0.22
N PRO A 36 12.38 4.27 -0.34
CA PRO A 36 11.16 4.92 0.15
C PRO A 36 9.95 4.00 -0.08
N LEU A 37 9.15 3.80 0.97
CA LEU A 37 7.89 3.09 0.90
C LEU A 37 6.75 4.01 1.34
N SER A 38 5.70 4.09 0.54
CA SER A 38 4.53 4.91 0.84
C SER A 38 3.23 4.23 0.48
N VAL A 39 2.16 4.70 1.10
CA VAL A 39 0.79 4.30 0.79
C VAL A 39 -0.04 5.52 0.43
N ARG A 40 -1.01 5.32 -0.48
CA ARG A 40 -2.00 6.33 -0.83
C ARG A 40 -3.39 5.74 -0.75
N TYR A 41 -4.30 6.43 -0.07
CA TYR A 41 -5.69 6.02 0.13
C TYR A 41 -6.62 7.24 0.06
N TRP A 42 -7.93 7.00 -0.01
CA TRP A 42 -8.93 8.06 0.00
C TRP A 42 -10.01 7.76 1.03
N THR A 43 -10.47 8.79 1.74
CA THR A 43 -11.66 8.74 2.59
C THR A 43 -12.53 9.97 2.33
N PRO A 44 -13.85 9.89 2.53
CA PRO A 44 -14.74 11.05 2.38
C PRO A 44 -14.32 12.24 3.25
N ASP A 45 -13.85 11.97 4.47
CA ASP A 45 -13.54 13.00 5.46
C ASP A 45 -12.18 13.66 5.24
N LEU A 46 -11.16 12.89 4.81
CA LEU A 46 -9.78 13.38 4.66
C LEU A 46 -9.37 13.63 3.20
N GLY A 47 -10.20 13.24 2.23
CA GLY A 47 -9.83 13.22 0.83
C GLY A 47 -8.70 12.23 0.54
N VAL A 48 -7.89 12.51 -0.50
CA VAL A 48 -6.72 11.70 -0.85
C VAL A 48 -5.62 11.95 0.16
N GLN A 49 -5.14 10.88 0.77
CA GLN A 49 -4.04 10.89 1.72
C GLN A 49 -2.87 10.11 1.14
N THR A 50 -1.67 10.69 1.24
CA THR A 50 -0.40 10.00 0.98
C THR A 50 0.40 9.99 2.27
N LYS A 51 0.89 8.82 2.67
CA LYS A 51 1.72 8.64 3.87
C LYS A 51 2.98 7.86 3.50
N VAL A 52 4.13 8.37 3.93
CA VAL A 52 5.38 7.62 3.87
C VAL A 52 5.40 6.68 5.08
N LEU A 53 5.61 5.39 4.83
CA LEU A 53 5.69 4.37 5.87
C LEU A 53 7.13 4.23 6.37
N ASP A 54 8.10 4.16 5.46
CA ASP A 54 9.49 3.95 5.82
C ASP A 54 10.46 4.44 4.73
N PHE A 55 11.71 4.59 5.13
CA PHE A 55 12.89 4.68 4.27
C PHE A 55 13.87 3.61 4.74
N TYR A 56 13.71 2.39 4.24
CA TYR A 56 14.56 1.28 4.67
C TYR A 56 15.75 1.13 3.72
N ASP A 57 16.88 0.70 4.24
CA ASP A 57 18.00 0.22 3.44
C ASP A 57 17.98 -1.31 3.34
N ASP A 58 18.32 -1.82 2.16
CA ASP A 58 18.52 -3.25 1.95
C ASP A 58 19.62 -3.45 0.89
N SER A 59 20.55 -4.36 1.17
CA SER A 59 21.59 -4.76 0.23
C SER A 59 21.11 -5.81 -0.78
N ASP A 60 20.02 -6.53 -0.47
CA ASP A 60 19.40 -7.49 -1.38
C ASP A 60 18.34 -6.78 -2.24
N GLU A 61 18.70 -6.50 -3.49
CA GLU A 61 17.83 -5.80 -4.44
C GLU A 61 16.93 -6.74 -5.25
N THR A 62 16.83 -8.02 -4.85
CA THR A 62 15.96 -8.95 -5.56
C THR A 62 14.49 -8.57 -5.37
N SER A 63 13.66 -8.91 -6.36
CA SER A 63 12.21 -8.70 -6.25
C SER A 63 11.57 -9.45 -5.07
N ALA A 64 12.20 -10.51 -4.58
CA ALA A 64 11.76 -11.24 -3.39
C ALA A 64 12.07 -10.48 -2.10
N ALA A 65 13.29 -9.95 -1.95
CA ALA A 65 13.67 -9.15 -0.79
C ALA A 65 12.81 -7.89 -0.68
N ILE A 66 12.67 -7.13 -1.78
CA ILE A 66 11.84 -5.92 -1.81
C ILE A 66 10.37 -6.24 -1.50
N HIS A 67 9.84 -7.34 -2.05
CA HIS A 67 8.50 -7.81 -1.72
C HIS A 67 8.34 -8.10 -0.21
N ASN A 68 9.29 -8.83 0.39
CA ASN A 68 9.23 -9.18 1.81
C ASN A 68 9.29 -7.93 2.68
N GLN A 69 10.16 -6.97 2.35
CA GLN A 69 10.24 -5.69 3.05
C GLN A 69 8.91 -4.93 2.96
N ILE A 70 8.27 -4.87 1.79
CA ILE A 70 6.95 -4.25 1.64
C ILE A 70 5.92 -4.95 2.53
N VAL A 71 5.83 -6.28 2.49
CA VAL A 71 4.86 -7.05 3.28
C VAL A 71 5.06 -6.82 4.77
N THR A 72 6.28 -7.01 5.27
CA THR A 72 6.62 -6.81 6.68
C THR A 72 6.26 -5.40 7.14
N LYS A 73 6.57 -4.37 6.35
CA LYS A 73 6.28 -2.98 6.71
C LYS A 73 4.80 -2.65 6.69
N LEU A 74 4.02 -3.26 5.80
CA LEU A 74 2.56 -3.14 5.81
C LEU A 74 1.97 -3.80 7.06
N GLU A 75 2.39 -5.02 7.38
CA GLU A 75 1.93 -5.76 8.56
C GLU A 75 2.30 -5.05 9.88
N GLU A 76 3.52 -4.52 9.99
CA GLU A 76 3.97 -3.69 11.13
C GLU A 76 3.09 -2.45 11.36
N ASN A 77 2.45 -1.94 10.30
CA ASN A 77 1.54 -0.80 10.34
C ASN A 77 0.05 -1.21 10.36
N GLY A 78 -0.26 -2.50 10.51
CA GLY A 78 -1.64 -3.01 10.54
C GLY A 78 -2.38 -2.90 9.20
N LEU A 79 -1.65 -2.86 8.09
CA LEU A 79 -2.19 -2.76 6.73
C LEU A 79 -2.29 -4.15 6.10
N GLY A 80 -3.52 -4.63 5.88
CA GLY A 80 -3.79 -5.92 5.25
C GLY A 80 -3.36 -5.95 3.78
N LEU A 81 -2.77 -7.07 3.34
CA LEU A 81 -2.32 -7.26 1.96
C LEU A 81 -3.50 -7.39 0.99
N ASP A 82 -4.62 -7.93 1.45
CA ASP A 82 -5.90 -8.03 0.73
C ASP A 82 -6.51 -6.66 0.40
N MET A 83 -6.07 -5.61 1.09
CA MET A 83 -6.51 -4.23 0.87
C MET A 83 -5.63 -3.46 -0.14
N ILE A 84 -4.60 -4.10 -0.71
CA ILE A 84 -3.77 -3.50 -1.75
C ILE A 84 -4.55 -3.47 -3.06
N SER A 85 -4.75 -2.27 -3.60
CA SER A 85 -5.47 -2.05 -4.86
C SER A 85 -4.56 -1.74 -6.05
N ALA A 86 -3.34 -1.27 -5.79
CA ALA A 86 -2.37 -0.93 -6.82
C ALA A 86 -0.94 -0.93 -6.27
N TYR A 87 0.03 -1.15 -7.16
CA TYR A 87 1.45 -1.04 -6.90
C TYR A 87 2.09 -0.08 -7.91
N SER A 88 2.78 0.95 -7.42
CA SER A 88 3.44 1.98 -8.21
C SER A 88 4.94 1.96 -7.96
N ALA A 89 5.73 1.81 -9.02
CA ALA A 89 7.18 1.85 -8.98
C ALA A 89 7.73 2.31 -10.32
N ASP A 90 9.05 2.41 -10.45
CA ASP A 90 9.71 2.65 -11.73
C ASP A 90 9.53 1.45 -12.71
N ASN A 91 9.92 1.63 -13.96
CA ASN A 91 9.74 0.61 -15.00
C ASN A 91 10.81 -0.50 -14.98
N ALA A 92 11.56 -0.66 -13.89
CA ALA A 92 12.55 -1.73 -13.79
C ALA A 92 11.88 -3.11 -13.88
N SER A 93 12.56 -4.05 -14.54
CA SER A 93 12.06 -5.43 -14.67
C SER A 93 11.85 -6.12 -13.31
N LEU A 94 12.58 -5.68 -12.28
CA LEU A 94 12.38 -6.15 -10.91
C LEU A 94 10.97 -5.82 -10.39
N ASN A 95 10.39 -4.70 -10.83
CA ASN A 95 9.09 -4.21 -10.37
C ASN A 95 7.92 -4.78 -11.18
N TYR A 96 8.08 -4.90 -12.51
CA TYR A 96 6.98 -5.29 -13.42
C TYR A 96 7.30 -6.44 -14.40
N GLY A 97 8.41 -7.14 -14.20
CA GLY A 97 8.75 -8.33 -14.99
C GLY A 97 7.66 -9.40 -14.98
N ARG A 98 7.41 -10.02 -16.14
CA ARG A 98 6.25 -10.91 -16.37
C ARG A 98 6.15 -12.10 -15.41
N TYR A 99 7.28 -12.71 -15.04
CA TYR A 99 7.29 -13.98 -14.30
C TYR A 99 7.82 -13.86 -12.87
N ASN A 100 8.70 -12.89 -12.62
CA ASN A 100 9.33 -12.71 -11.31
C ASN A 100 9.56 -11.23 -11.06
N SER A 101 8.61 -10.60 -10.39
CA SER A 101 8.66 -9.18 -10.06
C SER A 101 7.90 -8.91 -8.77
N VAL A 102 8.16 -7.76 -8.16
CA VAL A 102 7.46 -7.34 -6.94
C VAL A 102 5.94 -7.32 -7.18
N PHE A 103 5.49 -6.80 -8.33
CA PHE A 103 4.09 -6.79 -8.70
C PHE A 103 3.46 -8.19 -8.72
N GLN A 104 4.12 -9.17 -9.35
CA GLN A 104 3.57 -10.52 -9.43
C GLN A 104 3.47 -11.17 -8.04
N LYS A 105 4.47 -10.95 -7.17
CA LYS A 105 4.46 -11.49 -5.80
C LYS A 105 3.36 -10.86 -4.94
N LEU A 106 3.18 -9.54 -5.01
CA LEU A 106 2.08 -8.87 -4.31
C LEU A 106 0.71 -9.37 -4.78
N LYS A 107 0.57 -9.64 -6.08
CA LYS A 107 -0.65 -10.20 -6.66
C LYS A 107 -0.94 -11.62 -6.17
N GLU A 108 0.09 -12.45 -5.97
CA GLU A 108 -0.06 -13.81 -5.43
C GLU A 108 -0.61 -13.80 -4.00
N ASN A 109 -0.23 -12.83 -3.17
CA ASN A 109 -0.72 -12.68 -1.79
C ASN A 109 -2.15 -12.12 -1.69
N SER A 110 -2.70 -11.63 -2.79
CA SER A 110 -4.04 -11.03 -2.84
C SER A 110 -5.13 -12.03 -3.27
N ASN A 111 -4.77 -13.28 -3.58
CA ASN A 111 -5.69 -14.37 -3.96
C ASN A 111 -5.88 -15.35 -2.80
#